data_AF-A0AAV2QSK2-F1
#
_entry.id   AF-A0AAV2QSK2-F1
#
_cell.length_a   1.000
_cell.length_b   1.000
_cell.length_c   1.000
_cell.angle_alpha   90.00
_cell.angle_beta   90.00
_cell.angle_gamma   90.00
#
_symmetry.space_group_name_H-M   'P 1'
#
loop_
_entity.id
_entity.type
_entity.pdbx_description
1 polymer ?
#
loop_
_entity_poly.entity_id
_entity_poly.type
_entity_poly.pdbx_seq_one_letter_code
_entity_poly.pdbx_strand_id
1 'polypeptide(L)'
;TGSSRSYINSRMARLLSLDFQRVSNVEYEVRTFLGAGTKKVGETSVQVFFPSGRFLALPIFIDKNFELDLEVRGLKQLILNLKSQNIPLGADYSSNSDKVQIDGLIGSDLIQFIQFSTVPCMHGQALCIENKLSPFGNSAHFFI
;
A
#
# COMPACT_ATOMS: atom_id res chain seq x y z
N THR A 1 -10.60 6.70 12.54
CA THR A 1 -11.44 5.97 11.57
C THR A 1 -10.58 5.65 10.36
N GLY A 2 -10.15 4.39 10.22
CA GLY A 2 -9.46 3.96 9.00
C GLY A 2 -10.46 3.92 7.84
N SER A 3 -9.99 4.11 6.61
CA SER A 3 -10.90 3.97 5.48
C SER A 3 -11.30 2.51 5.33
N SER A 4 -12.61 2.27 5.24
CA SER A 4 -13.13 0.92 5.04
C SER A 4 -12.82 0.40 3.64
N ARG A 5 -12.57 1.27 2.66
CA ARG A 5 -12.41 0.93 1.25
C ARG A 5 -11.00 1.21 0.76
N SER A 6 -10.58 0.44 -0.23
CA SER A 6 -9.28 0.61 -0.87
C SER A 6 -9.31 1.72 -1.93
N TYR A 7 -8.19 2.43 -2.08
CA TYR A 7 -7.99 3.52 -3.05
C TYR A 7 -6.74 3.26 -3.86
N ILE A 8 -6.77 3.55 -5.16
CA ILE A 8 -5.61 3.46 -6.04
C ILE A 8 -5.57 4.65 -6.99
N ASN A 9 -4.37 4.99 -7.46
CA ASN A 9 -4.20 5.96 -8.52
C ASN A 9 -4.44 5.35 -9.91
N SER A 10 -4.45 6.22 -10.93
CA SER A 10 -4.61 5.82 -12.33
C SER A 10 -3.49 4.91 -12.84
N ARG A 11 -2.27 5.00 -12.28
CA ARG A 11 -1.15 4.13 -12.66
C ARG A 11 -1.43 2.69 -12.24
N MET A 12 -1.81 2.49 -10.99
CA MET A 12 -2.16 1.18 -10.46
C MET A 12 -3.42 0.60 -11.11
N ALA A 13 -4.43 1.44 -11.40
CA ALA A 13 -5.61 0.99 -12.14
C ALA A 13 -5.25 0.42 -13.54
N ARG A 14 -4.26 1.00 -14.22
CA ARG A 14 -3.73 0.46 -15.49
C ARG A 14 -2.95 -0.84 -15.29
N LEU A 15 -2.11 -0.92 -14.25
CA LEU A 15 -1.34 -2.13 -13.93
C LEU A 15 -2.24 -3.32 -13.59
N LEU A 16 -3.33 -3.06 -12.87
CA LEU A 16 -4.36 -4.06 -12.56
C LEU A 16 -5.30 -4.36 -13.74
N SER A 17 -5.06 -3.75 -14.92
CA SER A 17 -5.88 -3.91 -16.12
C SER A 17 -7.37 -3.66 -15.90
N LEU A 18 -7.71 -2.65 -15.07
CA LEU A 18 -9.10 -2.33 -14.80
C LEU A 18 -9.77 -1.75 -16.04
N ASP A 19 -10.97 -2.25 -16.34
CA ASP A 19 -11.78 -1.76 -17.45
C ASP A 19 -12.38 -0.38 -17.09
N PHE A 20 -11.73 0.67 -17.59
CA PHE A 20 -12.17 2.06 -17.38
C PHE A 20 -13.55 2.35 -17.97
N GLN A 21 -14.08 1.55 -18.91
CA GLN A 21 -15.44 1.73 -19.41
C GLN A 21 -16.50 1.31 -18.38
N ARG A 22 -16.14 0.42 -17.44
CA ARG A 22 -17.01 -0.06 -16.37
C ARG A 22 -16.87 0.74 -15.07
N VAL A 23 -15.98 1.72 -15.04
CA VAL A 23 -15.77 2.58 -13.87
C VAL A 23 -16.91 3.59 -13.78
N SER A 24 -17.63 3.54 -12.67
CA SER A 24 -18.69 4.52 -12.36
C SER A 24 -18.08 5.70 -11.63
N ASN A 25 -18.33 6.93 -12.07
CA ASN A 25 -17.91 8.11 -11.31
C ASN A 25 -18.91 8.39 -10.20
N VAL A 26 -18.41 8.51 -8.98
CA VAL A 26 -19.21 8.78 -7.78
C VAL A 26 -18.62 9.98 -7.05
N GLU A 27 -19.49 10.76 -6.40
CA GLU A 27 -19.12 11.93 -5.63
C GLU A 27 -19.43 11.69 -4.16
N TYR A 28 -18.43 11.83 -3.31
CA TYR A 28 -18.56 11.65 -1.87
C TYR A 28 -18.30 12.97 -1.16
N GLU A 29 -19.09 13.25 -0.12
CA GLU A 29 -18.75 14.27 0.85
C GLU A 29 -17.65 13.74 1.78
N VAL A 30 -16.48 14.37 1.75
CA VAL A 30 -15.35 14.04 2.61
C VAL A 30 -15.27 15.07 3.71
N ARG A 31 -15.45 14.62 4.96
CA ARG A 31 -15.29 15.45 6.15
C ARG A 31 -14.05 15.02 6.91
N THR A 32 -13.12 15.94 7.05
CA THR A 32 -11.88 15.78 7.81
C THR A 32 -11.84 16.78 8.95
N PHE A 33 -10.88 16.63 9.87
CA PHE A 33 -10.65 17.63 10.92
C PHE A 33 -10.21 19.00 10.36
N LEU A 34 -9.68 19.03 9.14
CA LEU A 34 -9.25 20.26 8.45
C LEU A 34 -10.39 20.95 7.69
N GLY A 35 -11.52 20.27 7.48
CA GLY A 35 -12.65 20.81 6.73
C GLY A 35 -13.47 19.75 6.01
N ALA A 36 -14.51 20.20 5.32
CA ALA A 36 -15.41 19.39 4.50
C ALA A 36 -15.31 19.81 3.03
N GLY A 37 -15.44 18.85 2.13
CA GLY A 37 -15.49 19.09 0.69
C GLY A 37 -16.09 17.89 -0.04
N THR A 38 -16.29 18.02 -1.34
CA THR A 38 -16.69 16.87 -2.18
C THR A 38 -15.49 16.33 -2.95
N LYS A 39 -15.45 15.00 -3.09
CA LYS A 39 -14.41 14.30 -3.84
C LYS A 39 -15.05 13.39 -4.87
N LYS A 40 -14.66 13.58 -6.13
CA LYS A 40 -15.04 12.72 -7.24
C LYS A 40 -14.03 11.59 -7.38
N VAL A 41 -14.49 10.36 -7.33
CA VAL A 41 -13.67 9.16 -7.52
C VAL A 41 -14.34 8.24 -8.52
N GLY A 42 -13.55 7.47 -9.26
CA GLY A 42 -14.06 6.32 -9.99
C GLY A 42 -14.27 5.16 -9.03
N GLU A 43 -15.33 4.39 -9.22
CA GLU A 43 -15.63 3.18 -8.46
C GLU A 43 -15.75 2.00 -9.42
N THR A 44 -15.08 0.91 -9.05
CA THR A 44 -15.20 -0.39 -9.73
C THR A 44 -15.00 -1.50 -8.71
N SER A 45 -15.06 -2.76 -9.14
CA SER A 45 -14.79 -3.92 -8.28
C SER A 45 -13.60 -4.71 -8.81
N VAL A 46 -12.77 -5.21 -7.90
CA VAL A 46 -11.68 -6.12 -8.20
C VAL A 46 -11.93 -7.47 -7.54
N GLN A 47 -11.54 -8.54 -8.23
CA GLN A 47 -11.51 -9.87 -7.65
C GLN A 47 -10.18 -10.03 -6.90
N VAL A 48 -10.26 -10.25 -5.59
CA VAL A 48 -9.10 -10.54 -4.76
C VAL A 48 -9.09 -12.01 -4.42
N PHE A 49 -8.04 -12.69 -4.84
CA PHE A 49 -7.81 -14.11 -4.60
C PHE A 49 -7.00 -14.27 -3.31
N PHE A 50 -7.53 -15.05 -2.38
CA PHE A 50 -6.87 -15.34 -1.11
C PHE A 50 -6.13 -16.68 -1.17
N PRO A 51 -5.08 -16.89 -0.34
CA PRO A 51 -4.34 -18.16 -0.29
C PRO A 51 -5.21 -19.40 -0.05
N SER A 52 -6.38 -19.24 0.58
CA SER A 52 -7.37 -20.31 0.76
C SER A 52 -8.04 -20.81 -0.53
N GLY A 53 -7.75 -20.20 -1.68
CA GLY A 53 -8.40 -20.48 -2.97
C GLY A 53 -9.76 -19.79 -3.15
N ARG A 54 -10.22 -19.05 -2.13
CA ARG A 54 -11.44 -18.23 -2.22
C ARG A 54 -11.13 -16.89 -2.88
N PHE A 55 -12.11 -16.30 -3.56
CA PHE A 55 -12.03 -14.93 -4.02
C PHE A 55 -13.19 -14.09 -3.48
N LEU A 56 -12.95 -12.79 -3.31
CA LEU A 56 -13.99 -11.81 -3.02
C LEU A 56 -13.96 -10.72 -4.09
N ALA A 57 -15.13 -10.32 -4.57
CA ALA A 57 -15.28 -9.11 -5.36
C ALA A 57 -15.41 -7.93 -4.39
N LEU A 58 -14.43 -7.04 -4.38
CA LEU A 58 -14.38 -5.92 -3.45
C LEU A 58 -14.38 -4.59 -4.21
N PRO A 59 -15.18 -3.61 -3.76
CA PRO A 59 -15.18 -2.30 -4.39
C PRO A 59 -13.85 -1.60 -4.12
N ILE A 60 -13.31 -0.96 -5.15
CA ILE A 60 -12.12 -0.15 -5.08
C ILE A 60 -12.38 1.21 -5.71
N PHE A 61 -11.77 2.23 -5.14
CA PHE A 61 -11.82 3.57 -5.67
C PHE A 61 -10.58 3.90 -6.50
N ILE A 62 -10.81 4.49 -7.67
CA ILE A 62 -9.79 5.05 -8.55
C ILE A 62 -9.83 6.56 -8.38
N ASP A 63 -8.82 7.10 -7.73
CA ASP A 63 -8.65 8.53 -7.58
C ASP A 63 -7.54 9.02 -8.50
N LYS A 64 -7.94 9.78 -9.53
CA LYS A 64 -7.00 10.29 -10.54
C LYS A 64 -6.01 11.29 -9.96
N ASN A 65 -6.36 11.93 -8.84
CA ASN A 65 -5.55 12.93 -8.17
C ASN A 65 -4.86 12.37 -6.92
N PHE A 66 -4.85 11.04 -6.75
CA PHE A 66 -4.13 10.40 -5.65
C PHE A 66 -2.63 10.43 -5.94
N GLU A 67 -1.96 11.37 -5.29
CA GLU A 67 -0.52 11.53 -5.29
C GLU A 67 -0.10 11.69 -3.82
N LEU A 68 0.59 10.67 -3.29
CA LEU A 68 1.10 10.67 -1.95
C LEU A 68 2.54 10.17 -1.99
N ASP A 69 3.46 11.07 -1.69
CA ASP A 69 4.87 10.76 -1.53
C ASP A 69 5.22 10.83 -0.04
N LEU A 70 5.80 9.76 0.47
CA LEU A 70 6.28 9.69 1.84
C LEU A 70 7.79 9.78 1.85
N GLU A 71 8.33 10.72 2.62
CA GLU A 71 9.76 10.78 2.92
C GLU A 71 10.02 10.04 4.22
N VAL A 72 10.81 8.97 4.14
CA VAL A 72 11.24 8.17 5.28
C VAL A 72 12.73 8.37 5.46
N ARG A 73 13.09 9.14 6.49
CA ARG A 73 14.49 9.49 6.76
C ARG A 73 15.37 8.25 6.91
N GLY A 74 16.40 8.15 6.07
CA GLY A 74 17.36 7.06 6.10
C GLY A 74 16.87 5.76 5.47
N LEU A 75 15.73 5.79 4.76
CA LEU A 75 15.21 4.64 4.03
C LEU A 75 16.22 4.11 3.02
N LYS A 76 16.91 4.98 2.28
CA LYS A 76 17.95 4.59 1.33
C LYS A 76 18.98 3.66 1.98
N GLN A 77 19.54 4.09 3.11
CA GLN A 77 20.56 3.31 3.82
C GLN A 77 19.99 2.01 4.38
N LEU A 78 18.79 2.06 4.95
CA LEU A 78 18.08 0.89 5.45
C LEU A 78 17.90 -0.15 4.34
N ILE A 79 17.41 0.26 3.16
CA ILE A 79 17.19 -0.65 2.03
C ILE A 79 18.51 -1.24 1.53
N LEU A 80 19.58 -0.45 1.47
CA LEU A 80 20.90 -0.95 1.09
C LEU A 80 21.41 -2.03 2.06
N ASN A 81 21.24 -1.83 3.36
CA ASN A 81 21.65 -2.79 4.39
C ASN A 81 20.80 -4.07 4.36
N LEU A 82 19.49 -3.95 4.16
CA LEU A 82 18.62 -5.12 4.02
C LEU A 82 18.99 -5.92 2.75
N LYS A 83 19.24 -5.23 1.63
CA LYS A 83 19.66 -5.87 0.38
C LYS A 83 21.04 -6.53 0.51
N SER A 84 22.01 -5.93 1.21
CA SER A 84 23.34 -6.53 1.40
C SER A 84 23.32 -7.82 2.23
N GLN A 85 22.29 -7.99 3.08
CA GLN A 85 22.02 -9.22 3.84
C GLN A 85 21.11 -10.21 3.09
N ASN A 86 20.82 -9.98 1.81
CA ASN A 86 19.93 -10.80 0.98
C ASN A 86 18.50 -10.97 1.56
N ILE A 87 18.00 -9.95 2.26
CA ILE A 87 16.66 -9.98 2.85
C ILE A 87 15.59 -9.83 1.75
N PRO A 88 14.60 -10.75 1.66
CA PRO A 88 13.59 -10.72 0.61
C PRO A 88 12.51 -9.67 0.89
N LEU A 89 12.69 -8.46 0.36
CA LEU A 89 11.74 -7.36 0.59
C LEU A 89 10.40 -7.56 -0.15
N GLY A 90 9.32 -7.11 0.47
CA GLY A 90 7.95 -7.15 -0.08
C GLY A 90 7.60 -6.06 -1.07
N ALA A 91 8.48 -5.07 -1.23
CA ALA A 91 8.36 -4.04 -2.27
C ALA A 91 9.70 -3.86 -2.97
N ASP A 92 9.64 -3.38 -4.22
CA ASP A 92 10.84 -2.96 -4.93
C ASP A 92 11.14 -1.50 -4.59
N TYR A 93 11.99 -1.31 -3.59
CA TYR A 93 12.43 0.01 -3.16
C TYR A 93 13.56 0.52 -4.05
N SER A 94 13.44 1.78 -4.47
CA SER A 94 14.54 2.52 -5.07
C SER A 94 15.73 2.57 -4.11
N SER A 95 16.89 2.10 -4.56
CA SER A 95 18.12 2.10 -3.75
C SER A 95 18.76 3.49 -3.60
N ASN A 96 18.18 4.52 -4.21
CA ASN A 96 18.76 5.86 -4.31
C ASN A 96 17.84 6.97 -3.79
N SER A 97 16.79 6.65 -3.05
CA SER A 97 15.80 7.63 -2.58
C SER A 97 15.32 7.31 -1.17
N ASP A 98 15.14 8.36 -0.36
CA ASP A 98 14.42 8.30 0.91
C ASP A 98 12.89 8.44 0.72
N LYS A 99 12.44 8.58 -0.53
CA LYS A 99 11.02 8.73 -0.88
C LYS A 99 10.41 7.41 -1.31
N VAL A 100 9.19 7.16 -0.83
CA VAL A 100 8.30 6.10 -1.30
C VAL A 100 7.10 6.76 -1.94
N GLN A 101 6.90 6.49 -3.23
CA GLN A 101 5.66 6.83 -3.90
C GLN A 101 4.59 5.82 -3.49
N ILE A 102 3.46 6.33 -2.99
CA ILE A 102 2.31 5.50 -2.62
C ILE A 102 1.32 5.51 -3.77
N ASP A 103 1.08 4.33 -4.36
CA ASP A 103 0.14 4.18 -5.47
C ASP A 103 -1.29 3.91 -5.07
N GLY A 104 -1.48 3.54 -3.80
CA GLY A 104 -2.77 3.23 -3.26
C GLY A 104 -2.72 2.91 -1.79
N LEU A 105 -3.89 2.87 -1.20
CA LEU A 105 -4.13 2.48 0.18
C LEU A 105 -5.08 1.29 0.17
N ILE A 106 -4.70 0.25 0.89
CA ILE A 106 -5.55 -0.91 1.11
C ILE A 106 -6.46 -0.62 2.31
N GLY A 107 -7.76 -0.78 2.11
CA GLY A 107 -8.78 -0.60 3.14
C GLY A 107 -8.80 -1.75 4.15
N SER A 108 -9.50 -1.53 5.26
CA SER A 108 -9.68 -2.58 6.28
C SER A 108 -10.48 -3.78 5.75
N ASP A 109 -11.31 -3.57 4.73
CA ASP A 109 -12.05 -4.61 4.02
C ASP A 109 -11.12 -5.70 3.44
N LEU A 110 -9.93 -5.31 2.98
CA LEU A 110 -8.91 -6.20 2.46
C LEU A 110 -7.90 -6.63 3.53
N ILE A 111 -7.41 -5.69 4.34
CA ILE A 111 -6.33 -5.96 5.31
C ILE A 111 -6.69 -7.10 6.26
N GLN A 112 -7.96 -7.20 6.68
CA GLN A 112 -8.42 -8.25 7.61
C GLN A 112 -8.23 -9.69 7.08
N PHE A 113 -8.09 -9.86 5.76
CA PHE A 113 -7.88 -11.16 5.12
C PHE A 113 -6.42 -11.44 4.79
N ILE A 114 -5.53 -10.45 4.95
CA ILE A 114 -4.09 -10.63 4.74
C ILE A 114 -3.50 -11.29 5.99
N GLN A 115 -2.98 -12.50 5.82
CA GLN A 115 -2.22 -13.15 6.87
C GLN A 115 -0.80 -12.57 6.91
N PHE A 116 -0.37 -12.17 8.10
CA PHE A 116 0.98 -11.69 8.34
C PHE A 116 1.46 -12.10 9.72
N SER A 117 2.78 -12.14 9.88
CA SER A 117 3.41 -12.30 11.19
C SER A 117 4.46 -11.23 11.42
N THR A 118 4.71 -10.87 12.68
CA THR A 118 5.85 -10.04 13.02
C THR A 118 7.06 -10.95 13.25
N VAL A 119 8.19 -10.61 12.63
CA VAL A 119 9.45 -11.36 12.78
C VAL A 119 10.60 -10.40 13.13
N PRO A 120 11.62 -10.86 13.87
CA PRO A 120 12.87 -10.11 14.03
C PRO A 120 13.53 -9.84 12.67
N CYS A 121 14.08 -8.64 12.49
CA CYS A 121 14.80 -8.24 11.28
C CYS A 121 15.92 -7.28 11.65
N MET A 122 17.18 -7.71 11.53
CA MET A 122 18.35 -7.00 12.08
C MET A 122 18.16 -6.68 13.58
N HIS A 123 18.32 -5.42 13.99
CA HIS A 123 18.04 -4.98 15.37
C HIS A 123 16.60 -4.48 15.55
N GLY A 124 15.73 -4.67 14.55
CA GLY A 124 14.34 -4.24 14.54
C GLY A 124 13.35 -5.39 14.26
N GLN A 125 12.19 -5.02 13.70
CA GLN A 125 11.10 -5.94 13.37
C GLN A 125 10.61 -5.70 11.94
N ALA A 126 10.03 -6.75 11.34
CA ALA A 126 9.40 -6.68 10.03
C ALA A 126 8.06 -7.42 10.04
N LEU A 127 7.15 -6.98 9.18
CA LEU A 127 5.97 -7.75 8.80
C LEU A 127 6.40 -8.77 7.75
N CYS A 128 6.03 -10.04 7.95
CA CYS A 128 6.22 -11.11 7.00
C CYS A 128 4.89 -11.45 6.34
N ILE A 129 4.84 -11.34 5.00
CA ILE A 129 3.70 -11.70 4.15
C ILE A 129 4.25 -12.56 3.03
N GLU A 130 3.80 -13.81 2.89
CA GLU A 130 4.26 -14.73 1.83
C GLU A 130 5.80 -14.81 1.69
N ASN A 131 6.50 -14.91 2.84
CA ASN A 131 7.98 -14.92 2.94
C ASN A 131 8.69 -13.63 2.48
N LYS A 132 7.94 -12.55 2.29
CA LYS A 132 8.48 -11.22 2.00
C LYS A 132 8.41 -10.36 3.24
N LEU A 133 9.45 -9.55 3.45
CA LEU A 133 9.61 -8.72 4.62
C LEU A 133 9.36 -7.25 4.30
N SER A 134 8.53 -6.61 5.11
CA SER A 134 8.34 -5.16 5.16
C SER A 134 8.82 -4.65 6.52
N PRO A 135 10.00 -4.03 6.62
CA PRO A 135 10.52 -3.50 7.88
C PRO A 135 9.59 -2.40 8.41
N PHE A 136 9.45 -2.30 9.74
CA PHE A 136 8.68 -1.23 10.36
C PHE A 136 9.35 -0.76 11.67
N GLY A 137 9.04 0.48 12.07
CA GLY A 137 9.63 1.11 13.26
C GLY A 137 10.75 2.10 12.91
N ASN A 138 11.68 2.29 13.85
CA ASN A 138 12.78 3.25 13.71
C ASN A 138 13.81 2.76 12.68
N SER A 139 14.12 3.57 11.66
CA SER A 139 15.08 3.23 10.61
C SER A 139 16.50 2.96 11.15
N ALA A 140 16.87 3.57 12.28
CA ALA A 140 18.17 3.37 12.91
C ALA A 140 18.45 1.91 13.32
N HIS A 141 17.41 1.11 13.57
CA HIS A 141 17.57 -0.31 13.95
C HIS A 141 18.04 -1.21 12.79
N PHE A 142 18.09 -0.67 11.57
CA PHE A 142 18.48 -1.38 10.36
C PHE A 142 19.81 -0.83 9.79
N PHE A 143 20.52 -0.01 10.56
CA PHE A 143 21.84 0.47 10.22
C PHE A 143 22.91 -0.52 10.71
N ILE A 144 24.00 -0.62 9.92
CA ILE A 144 25.21 -1.39 10.23
C ILE A 144 26.30 -0.38 10.51
#